data_AF-A0A7S6M4B7-F1
#
_entry.id   AF-A0A7S6M4B7-F1
#
_cell.length_a   1.000
_cell.length_b   1.000
_cell.length_c   1.000
_cell.angle_alpha   90.00
_cell.angle_beta   90.00
_cell.angle_gamma   90.00
#
_symmetry.space_group_name_H-M   'P 1'
#
loop_
_entity.id
_entity.type
_entity.pdbx_description
1 polymer ?
#
loop_
_entity_poly.entity_id
_entity_poly.type
_entity_poly.pdbx_seq_one_letter_code
_entity_poly.pdbx_strand_id
1 'polypeptide(L)'
;MAEQATEPTGSGNKWLGLIVGVVLVLLGSTVFKDLQVPIPGLDLNLGKSAAMAGITILLFPLIRMFYTDPLKNAINERNSQLEETFTEAEELRQRMDEMRGEYEQRLSAAEAAAREQIQAQIREAQALRDQLRAEAVQQAEQFKAKAIADIEQEKQRILNDLRVHVVNLTLQATEKLVGESVDSERSRKLIDEFIEQVEVAG
;
A
#
# COMPACT_ATOMS: atom_id res chain seq x y z
N MET A 1 18.87 45.05 -42.89
CA MET A 1 18.40 46.14 -42.01
C MET A 1 18.82 45.72 -40.61
N ALA A 2 20.07 46.03 -40.25
CA ALA A 2 20.46 47.14 -39.37
C ALA A 2 20.20 46.74 -37.91
N GLU A 3 21.14 46.68 -36.99
CA GLU A 3 22.56 47.01 -36.98
C GLU A 3 23.09 46.29 -35.73
N GLN A 4 23.97 45.31 -35.90
CA GLN A 4 24.73 44.75 -34.78
C GLN A 4 25.75 45.80 -34.35
N ALA A 5 25.36 46.69 -33.45
CA ALA A 5 26.32 47.50 -32.69
C ALA A 5 26.84 46.64 -31.54
N THR A 6 27.79 45.78 -31.86
CA THR A 6 28.79 45.34 -30.90
C THR A 6 29.47 46.60 -30.36
N GLU A 7 29.07 47.07 -29.18
CA GLU A 7 29.96 47.92 -28.41
C GLU A 7 31.13 47.03 -27.98
N PRO A 8 32.36 47.24 -28.48
CA PRO A 8 33.50 46.73 -27.75
C PRO A 8 33.52 47.57 -26.47
N THR A 9 32.93 47.04 -25.39
CA THR A 9 33.33 47.46 -24.05
C THR A 9 34.75 46.98 -23.87
N GLY A 10 35.65 47.77 -24.44
CA GLY A 10 37.06 47.65 -24.26
C GLY A 10 37.32 47.63 -22.77
N SER A 11 37.59 46.43 -22.26
CA SER A 11 38.56 46.19 -21.20
C SER A 11 39.98 46.68 -21.59
N GLY A 12 40.08 47.56 -22.58
CA GLY A 12 41.27 48.34 -22.93
C GLY A 12 41.30 49.56 -22.03
N ASN A 13 41.94 49.35 -20.87
CA ASN A 13 42.56 50.39 -20.06
C ASN A 13 41.62 51.23 -19.18
N LYS A 14 40.92 50.58 -18.24
CA LYS A 14 40.50 51.24 -16.97
C LYS A 14 41.67 52.00 -16.32
N TRP A 15 42.88 51.46 -16.50
CA TRP A 15 44.14 52.08 -16.14
C TRP A 15 44.49 53.32 -16.96
N LEU A 16 44.08 53.46 -18.24
CA LEU A 16 44.31 54.70 -19.02
C LEU A 16 43.58 55.88 -18.39
N GLY A 17 42.35 55.72 -17.91
CA GLY A 17 41.62 56.82 -17.25
C GLY A 17 42.29 57.27 -15.94
N LEU A 18 42.78 56.31 -15.15
CA LEU A 18 43.56 56.59 -13.94
C LEU A 18 44.92 57.24 -14.28
N ILE A 19 45.64 56.70 -15.28
CA ILE A 19 46.93 57.24 -15.73
C ILE A 19 46.76 58.65 -16.30
N VAL A 20 45.76 58.91 -17.14
CA VAL A 20 45.44 60.24 -17.68
C VAL A 20 45.06 61.20 -16.57
N GLY A 21 44.26 60.77 -15.58
CA GLY A 21 43.92 61.56 -14.40
C GLY A 21 45.14 61.93 -13.56
N VAL A 22 46.02 60.96 -13.26
CA VAL A 22 47.28 61.19 -12.53
C VAL A 22 48.20 62.13 -13.32
N VAL A 23 48.32 61.93 -14.63
CA VAL A 23 49.13 62.76 -15.53
C VAL A 23 48.58 64.18 -15.62
N LEU A 24 47.26 64.39 -15.66
CA LEU A 24 46.62 65.71 -15.63
C LEU A 24 46.83 66.44 -14.29
N VAL A 25 46.77 65.71 -13.16
CA VAL A 25 47.04 66.29 -11.83
C VAL A 25 48.51 66.70 -11.70
N LEU A 26 49.44 65.85 -12.15
CA LEU A 26 50.88 66.12 -12.07
C LEU A 26 51.35 67.17 -13.09
N LEU A 27 50.92 67.10 -14.35
CA LEU A 27 51.24 68.09 -15.38
C LEU A 27 50.51 69.41 -15.16
N GLY A 28 49.24 69.40 -14.73
CA GLY A 28 48.50 70.63 -14.42
C GLY A 28 49.11 71.41 -13.26
N SER A 29 49.67 70.70 -12.26
CA SER A 29 50.40 71.30 -11.14
C SER A 29 51.77 71.86 -11.53
N THR A 30 52.47 71.24 -12.49
CA THR A 30 53.87 71.58 -12.84
C THR A 30 54.00 72.49 -14.06
N VAL A 31 53.19 72.30 -15.10
CA VAL A 31 53.26 73.03 -16.39
C VAL A 31 52.41 74.30 -16.38
N PHE A 32 51.27 74.31 -15.66
CA PHE A 32 50.34 75.45 -15.60
C PHE A 32 50.46 76.29 -14.33
N LYS A 33 51.54 76.11 -13.55
CA LYS A 33 51.78 76.82 -12.28
C LYS A 33 51.98 78.32 -12.47
N ASP A 34 52.62 78.72 -13.57
CA ASP A 34 53.04 80.10 -13.83
C ASP A 34 52.17 80.83 -14.88
N LEU A 35 51.09 80.21 -15.35
CA LEU A 35 50.19 80.79 -16.34
C LEU A 35 49.04 81.57 -15.66
N GLN A 36 49.35 82.80 -15.26
CA GLN A 36 48.39 83.74 -14.68
C GLN A 36 47.81 84.63 -15.79
N VAL A 37 46.54 84.46 -16.15
CA VAL A 37 45.85 85.37 -17.07
C VAL A 37 45.11 86.40 -16.22
N PRO A 38 45.55 87.67 -16.15
CA PRO A 38 44.88 88.68 -15.34
C PRO A 38 43.58 89.11 -16.05
N ILE A 39 42.46 88.53 -15.63
CA ILE A 39 41.14 89.06 -15.94
C ILE A 39 40.68 89.86 -14.70
N PRO A 40 40.39 91.16 -14.83
CA PRO A 40 40.07 92.00 -13.67
C PRO A 40 38.78 91.52 -12.99
N GLY A 41 38.90 91.13 -11.71
CA GLY A 41 37.77 90.76 -10.83
C GLY A 41 37.62 89.27 -10.49
N LEU A 42 38.48 88.37 -10.99
CA LEU A 42 38.40 86.94 -10.66
C LEU A 42 39.79 86.28 -10.59
N ASP A 43 40.21 85.85 -9.40
CA ASP A 43 41.50 85.15 -9.17
C ASP A 43 41.45 83.67 -9.63
N LEU A 44 41.25 83.44 -10.93
CA LEU A 44 41.23 82.11 -11.53
C LEU A 44 42.65 81.55 -11.69
N ASN A 45 43.04 80.68 -10.77
CA ASN A 45 44.29 79.93 -10.86
C ASN A 45 44.09 78.68 -11.74
N LEU A 46 44.51 78.76 -13.00
CA LEU A 46 44.36 77.69 -14.00
C LEU A 46 44.97 76.36 -13.52
N GLY A 47 46.13 76.39 -12.85
CA GLY A 47 46.75 75.18 -12.27
C GLY A 47 45.90 74.48 -11.21
N LYS A 48 45.15 75.22 -10.38
CA LYS A 48 44.23 74.63 -9.38
C LYS A 48 42.98 74.05 -10.04
N SER A 49 42.43 74.74 -11.05
CA SER A 49 41.27 74.24 -11.80
C SER A 49 41.58 72.98 -12.60
N ALA A 50 42.79 72.90 -13.19
CA ALA A 50 43.26 71.72 -13.91
C ALA A 50 43.50 70.53 -12.96
N ALA A 51 44.09 70.77 -11.78
CA ALA A 51 44.26 69.74 -10.75
C ALA A 51 42.90 69.22 -10.25
N MET A 52 41.91 70.10 -10.03
CA MET A 52 40.56 69.68 -9.60
C MET A 52 39.84 68.87 -10.69
N ALA A 53 39.92 69.27 -11.95
CA ALA A 53 39.39 68.50 -13.08
C ALA A 53 40.06 67.12 -13.20
N GLY A 54 41.39 67.04 -13.02
CA GLY A 54 42.14 65.78 -13.00
C GLY A 54 41.71 64.84 -11.87
N ILE A 55 41.50 65.38 -10.65
CA ILE A 55 40.98 64.61 -9.51
C ILE A 55 39.58 64.09 -9.81
N THR A 56 38.68 64.88 -10.41
CA THR A 56 37.34 64.42 -10.79
C THR A 56 37.39 63.32 -11.84
N ILE A 57 38.27 63.43 -12.85
CA ILE A 57 38.48 62.41 -13.88
C ILE A 57 39.03 61.11 -13.28
N LEU A 58 39.85 61.19 -12.23
CA LEU A 58 40.40 60.04 -11.52
C LEU A 58 39.39 59.41 -10.54
N LEU A 59 38.61 60.24 -9.84
CA LEU A 59 37.65 59.81 -8.83
C LEU A 59 36.40 59.18 -9.44
N PHE A 60 35.93 59.67 -10.59
CA PHE A 60 34.73 59.17 -11.26
C PHE A 60 34.75 57.66 -11.59
N PRO A 61 35.81 57.10 -12.23
CA PRO A 61 35.89 55.66 -12.47
C PRO A 61 36.06 54.86 -11.17
N LEU A 62 36.74 55.41 -10.16
CA LEU A 62 36.91 54.76 -8.87
C LEU A 62 35.56 54.58 -8.14
N ILE A 63 34.74 55.63 -8.09
CA ILE A 63 33.39 55.57 -7.53
C ILE A 63 32.50 54.63 -8.35
N ARG A 64 32.58 54.69 -9.68
CA ARG A 64 31.78 53.81 -10.55
C ARG A 64 32.12 52.34 -10.31
N MET A 65 33.39 51.98 -10.23
CA MET A 65 33.83 50.61 -9.97
C MET A 65 33.44 50.14 -8.57
N PHE A 66 33.62 50.97 -7.54
CA PHE A 66 33.29 50.59 -6.17
C PHE A 66 31.79 50.58 -5.86
N TYR A 67 30.96 51.32 -6.58
CA TYR A 67 29.53 51.43 -6.27
C TYR A 67 28.64 50.66 -7.25
N THR A 68 28.89 50.77 -8.56
CA THR A 68 27.96 50.20 -9.55
C THR A 68 28.11 48.69 -9.69
N ASP A 69 29.33 48.16 -9.60
CA ASP A 69 29.58 46.72 -9.74
C ASP A 69 29.00 45.92 -8.54
N PRO A 70 29.28 46.24 -7.26
CA PRO A 70 28.70 45.50 -6.15
C PRO A 70 27.19 45.70 -6.00
N LEU A 71 26.65 46.87 -6.34
CA LEU A 71 25.20 47.11 -6.30
C LEU A 71 24.46 46.28 -7.36
N LYS A 72 24.98 46.22 -8.59
CA LYS A 72 24.42 45.35 -9.64
C LYS A 72 24.51 43.89 -9.25
N ASN A 73 25.64 43.46 -8.68
CA ASN A 73 25.79 42.09 -8.21
C ASN A 73 24.78 41.76 -7.10
N ALA A 74 24.57 42.65 -6.12
CA ALA A 74 23.58 42.44 -5.07
C ALA A 74 22.13 42.37 -5.59
N ILE A 75 21.78 43.20 -6.58
CA ILE A 75 20.46 43.16 -7.22
C ILE A 75 20.29 41.89 -8.05
N ASN A 76 21.29 41.52 -8.85
CA ASN A 76 21.26 40.31 -9.67
C ASN A 76 21.17 39.06 -8.80
N GLU A 77 21.94 38.98 -7.72
CA GLU A 77 21.91 37.89 -6.74
C GLU A 77 20.51 37.76 -6.13
N ARG A 78 19.93 38.88 -5.68
CA ARG A 78 18.57 38.87 -5.13
C ARG A 78 17.52 38.44 -6.16
N ASN A 79 17.63 38.93 -7.39
CA ASN A 79 16.71 38.56 -8.46
C ASN A 79 16.82 37.07 -8.81
N SER A 80 18.05 36.53 -8.87
CA SER A 80 18.31 35.11 -9.09
C SER A 80 17.71 34.26 -7.96
N GLN A 81 17.91 34.64 -6.70
CA GLN A 81 17.32 33.93 -5.57
C GLN A 81 15.79 33.97 -5.58
N LEU A 82 15.20 35.11 -5.95
CA LEU A 82 13.75 35.24 -6.11
C LEU A 82 13.24 34.32 -7.24
N GLU A 83 13.89 34.34 -8.39
CA GLU A 83 13.53 33.51 -9.54
C GLU A 83 13.65 32.01 -9.21
N GLU A 84 14.71 31.61 -8.53
CA GLU A 84 14.89 30.24 -8.01
C GLU A 84 13.77 29.87 -7.03
N THR A 85 13.48 30.72 -6.06
CA THR A 85 12.40 30.48 -5.07
C THR A 85 11.03 30.37 -5.73
N PHE A 86 10.73 31.24 -6.72
CA PHE A 86 9.47 31.18 -7.45
C PHE A 86 9.37 29.93 -8.31
N THR A 87 10.46 29.54 -8.97
CA THR A 87 10.53 28.31 -9.76
C THR A 87 10.33 27.08 -8.88
N GLU A 88 11.02 27.02 -7.74
CA GLU A 88 10.86 25.93 -6.76
C GLU A 88 9.43 25.88 -6.20
N ALA A 89 8.83 27.04 -5.89
CA ALA A 89 7.45 27.10 -5.40
C ALA A 89 6.44 26.61 -6.45
N GLU A 90 6.65 26.92 -7.73
CA GLU A 90 5.79 26.48 -8.83
C GLU A 90 5.97 24.97 -9.09
N GLU A 91 7.21 24.48 -9.10
CA GLU A 91 7.49 23.04 -9.20
C GLU A 91 6.86 22.28 -8.02
N LEU A 92 6.97 22.81 -6.80
CA LEU A 92 6.38 22.18 -5.63
C LEU A 92 4.86 22.13 -5.74
N ARG A 93 4.21 23.20 -6.22
CA ARG A 93 2.77 23.20 -6.48
C ARG A 93 2.38 22.16 -7.51
N GLN A 94 3.10 22.10 -8.64
CA GLN A 94 2.84 21.10 -9.67
C GLN A 94 2.99 19.68 -9.12
N ARG A 95 4.06 19.39 -8.38
CA ARG A 95 4.26 18.09 -7.73
C ARG A 95 3.18 17.79 -6.70
N MET A 96 2.69 18.78 -5.95
CA MET A 96 1.59 18.58 -5.01
C MET A 96 0.30 18.20 -5.74
N ASP A 97 -0.01 18.84 -6.86
CA ASP A 97 -1.21 18.53 -7.63
C ASP A 97 -1.11 17.17 -8.34
N GLU A 98 0.08 16.82 -8.85
CA GLU A 98 0.38 15.47 -9.37
C GLU A 98 0.22 14.40 -8.27
N MET A 99 0.81 14.62 -7.09
CA MET A 99 0.66 13.70 -5.95
C MET A 99 -0.78 13.58 -5.47
N ARG A 100 -1.56 14.68 -5.48
CA ARG A 100 -2.99 14.64 -5.17
C ARG A 100 -3.77 13.80 -6.18
N GLY A 101 -3.52 14.02 -7.47
CA GLY A 101 -4.15 13.24 -8.53
C GLY A 101 -3.81 11.75 -8.42
N GLU A 102 -2.55 11.41 -8.19
CA GLU A 102 -2.13 10.02 -7.98
C GLU A 102 -2.75 9.43 -6.71
N TYR A 103 -2.81 10.18 -5.62
CA TYR A 103 -3.43 9.75 -4.37
C TYR A 103 -4.92 9.46 -4.54
N GLU A 104 -5.67 10.35 -5.20
CA GLU A 104 -7.09 10.15 -5.49
C GLU A 104 -7.32 8.93 -6.39
N GLN A 105 -6.48 8.72 -7.41
CA GLN A 105 -6.54 7.54 -8.26
C GLN A 105 -6.26 6.26 -7.47
N ARG A 106 -5.22 6.26 -6.63
CA ARG A 106 -4.88 5.11 -5.77
C ARG A 106 -6.00 4.81 -4.77
N LEU A 107 -6.61 5.84 -4.19
CA LEU A 107 -7.73 5.69 -3.27
C LEU A 107 -8.94 5.07 -3.98
N SER A 108 -9.32 5.60 -5.15
CA SER A 108 -10.42 5.07 -5.96
C SER A 108 -10.17 3.61 -6.38
N ALA A 109 -8.95 3.30 -6.83
CA ALA A 109 -8.56 1.94 -7.19
C ALA A 109 -8.59 0.99 -5.99
N ALA A 110 -8.11 1.42 -4.82
CA ALA A 110 -8.16 0.64 -3.60
C ALA A 110 -9.60 0.36 -3.14
N GLU A 111 -10.48 1.36 -3.21
CA GLU A 111 -11.90 1.18 -2.91
C GLU A 111 -12.58 0.20 -3.88
N ALA A 112 -12.28 0.29 -5.18
CA ALA A 112 -12.81 -0.61 -6.19
C ALA A 112 -12.33 -2.06 -5.95
N ALA A 113 -11.02 -2.25 -5.72
CA ALA A 113 -10.43 -3.54 -5.42
C ALA A 113 -11.00 -4.15 -4.13
N ALA A 114 -11.18 -3.35 -3.08
CA ALA A 114 -11.79 -3.80 -1.83
C ALA A 114 -13.25 -4.26 -2.03
N ARG A 115 -14.04 -3.51 -2.81
CA ARG A 115 -15.42 -3.91 -3.13
C ARG A 115 -15.45 -5.20 -3.94
N GLU A 116 -14.58 -5.33 -4.93
CA GLU A 116 -14.46 -6.56 -5.73
C GLU A 116 -14.08 -7.76 -4.87
N GLN A 117 -13.08 -7.60 -4.00
CA GLN A 117 -12.64 -8.65 -3.08
C GLN A 117 -13.76 -9.07 -2.12
N ILE A 118 -14.49 -8.11 -1.53
CA ILE A 118 -15.63 -8.40 -0.67
C ILE A 118 -16.72 -9.17 -1.45
N GLN A 119 -17.04 -8.75 -2.67
CA GLN A 119 -18.03 -9.46 -3.49
C GLN A 119 -17.57 -10.88 -3.86
N ALA A 120 -16.28 -11.07 -4.19
CA ALA A 120 -15.72 -12.39 -4.46
C ALA A 120 -15.82 -13.29 -3.23
N GLN A 121 -15.45 -12.78 -2.05
CA GLN A 121 -15.55 -13.51 -0.79
C GLN A 121 -17.00 -13.86 -0.41
N ILE A 122 -17.96 -12.96 -0.67
CA ILE A 122 -19.38 -13.26 -0.46
C ILE A 122 -19.84 -14.39 -1.39
N ARG A 123 -19.45 -14.36 -2.67
CA ARG A 123 -19.81 -15.43 -3.63
C ARG A 123 -19.18 -16.77 -3.23
N GLU A 124 -17.92 -16.76 -2.82
CA GLU A 124 -17.21 -17.94 -2.34
C GLU A 124 -17.87 -18.51 -1.09
N ALA A 125 -18.20 -17.66 -0.11
CA ALA A 125 -18.90 -18.07 1.11
C ALA A 125 -20.30 -18.63 0.81
N GLN A 126 -21.03 -18.06 -0.16
CA GLN A 126 -22.33 -18.58 -0.60
C GLN A 126 -22.18 -19.95 -1.25
N ALA A 127 -21.20 -20.12 -2.15
CA ALA A 127 -20.93 -21.40 -2.80
C ALA A 127 -20.52 -22.48 -1.79
N LEU A 128 -19.65 -22.14 -0.84
CA LEU A 128 -19.22 -23.04 0.24
C LEU A 128 -20.40 -23.43 1.14
N ARG A 129 -21.25 -22.46 1.51
CA ARG A 129 -22.47 -22.73 2.28
C ARG A 129 -23.38 -23.72 1.55
N ASP A 130 -23.59 -23.52 0.25
CA ASP A 130 -24.47 -24.39 -0.54
C ASP A 130 -23.87 -25.78 -0.71
N GLN A 131 -22.55 -25.88 -0.90
CA GLN A 131 -21.83 -27.16 -0.90
C GLN A 131 -21.95 -27.90 0.43
N LEU A 132 -21.68 -27.22 1.56
CA LEU A 132 -21.80 -27.81 2.90
C LEU A 132 -23.23 -28.25 3.19
N ARG A 133 -24.22 -27.48 2.74
CA ARG A 133 -25.63 -27.86 2.90
C ARG A 133 -25.97 -29.10 2.08
N ALA A 134 -25.51 -29.17 0.83
CA ALA A 134 -25.72 -30.34 -0.01
C ALA A 134 -25.05 -31.59 0.58
N GLU A 135 -23.82 -31.45 1.06
CA GLU A 135 -23.09 -32.53 1.72
C GLU A 135 -23.79 -32.99 3.00
N ALA A 136 -24.25 -32.06 3.85
CA ALA A 136 -24.99 -32.39 5.06
C ALA A 136 -26.30 -33.14 4.76
N VAL A 137 -27.03 -32.75 3.71
CA VAL A 137 -28.23 -33.47 3.25
C VAL A 137 -27.87 -34.88 2.79
N GLN A 138 -26.82 -35.01 1.98
CA GLN A 138 -26.37 -36.32 1.49
C GLN A 138 -25.92 -37.24 2.65
N GLN A 139 -25.15 -36.72 3.61
CA GLN A 139 -24.73 -37.46 4.80
C GLN A 139 -25.95 -37.87 5.66
N ALA A 140 -26.92 -36.98 5.82
CA ALA A 140 -28.15 -37.29 6.55
C ALA A 140 -28.98 -38.40 5.86
N GLU A 141 -29.06 -38.38 4.54
CA GLU A 141 -29.72 -39.44 3.75
C GLU A 141 -28.98 -40.78 3.88
N GLN A 142 -27.65 -40.77 3.76
CA GLN A 142 -26.83 -41.98 3.97
C GLN A 142 -26.99 -42.53 5.38
N PHE A 143 -26.97 -41.67 6.39
CA PHE A 143 -27.17 -42.07 7.79
C PHE A 143 -28.56 -42.69 8.00
N LYS A 144 -29.62 -42.08 7.44
CA LYS A 144 -30.98 -42.65 7.49
C LYS A 144 -31.06 -44.00 6.79
N ALA A 145 -30.47 -44.13 5.60
CA ALA A 145 -30.46 -45.39 4.85
C ALA A 145 -29.74 -46.49 5.65
N LYS A 146 -28.60 -46.16 6.26
CA LYS A 146 -27.86 -47.09 7.14
C LYS A 146 -28.68 -47.48 8.37
N ALA A 147 -29.30 -46.51 9.05
CA ALA A 147 -30.13 -46.79 10.21
C ALA A 147 -31.32 -47.70 9.87
N ILE A 148 -31.96 -47.51 8.70
CA ILE A 148 -33.04 -48.40 8.23
C ILE A 148 -32.51 -49.82 7.96
N ALA A 149 -31.33 -49.95 7.33
CA ALA A 149 -30.71 -51.24 7.10
C ALA A 149 -30.36 -51.96 8.41
N ASP A 150 -29.79 -51.25 9.38
CA ASP A 150 -29.46 -51.77 10.71
C ASP A 150 -30.73 -52.21 11.46
N ILE A 151 -31.82 -51.43 11.38
CA ILE A 151 -33.12 -51.79 11.97
C ILE A 151 -33.69 -53.06 11.35
N GLU A 152 -33.65 -53.21 10.03
CA GLU A 152 -34.17 -54.41 9.38
C GLU A 152 -33.31 -55.63 9.73
N GLN A 153 -31.98 -55.49 9.78
CA GLN A 153 -31.09 -56.56 10.22
C GLN A 153 -31.39 -56.99 11.67
N GLU A 154 -31.56 -56.03 12.58
CA GLU A 154 -31.86 -56.32 13.99
C GLU A 154 -33.25 -56.95 14.14
N LYS A 155 -34.23 -56.52 13.36
CA LYS A 155 -35.56 -57.14 13.32
C LYS A 155 -35.47 -58.61 12.87
N GLN A 156 -34.69 -58.92 11.83
CA GLN A 156 -34.48 -60.31 11.39
C GLN A 156 -33.81 -61.14 12.49
N ARG A 157 -32.84 -60.57 13.21
CA ARG A 157 -32.20 -61.20 14.36
C ARG A 157 -33.20 -61.49 15.49
N ILE A 158 -33.99 -60.49 15.88
CA ILE A 158 -35.03 -60.62 16.92
C ILE A 158 -36.06 -61.68 16.52
N LEU A 159 -36.49 -61.74 15.25
CA LEU A 159 -37.43 -62.76 14.78
C LEU A 159 -36.84 -64.18 14.86
N ASN A 160 -35.56 -64.35 14.56
CA ASN A 160 -34.88 -65.63 14.73
C ASN A 160 -34.75 -66.02 16.21
N ASP A 161 -34.35 -65.09 17.08
CA ASP A 161 -34.26 -65.33 18.52
C ASP A 161 -35.65 -65.67 19.12
N LEU A 162 -36.70 -64.98 18.66
CA LEU A 162 -38.08 -65.27 19.07
C LEU A 162 -38.51 -66.68 18.63
N ARG A 163 -38.19 -67.11 17.41
CA ARG A 163 -38.45 -68.48 16.95
C ARG A 163 -37.77 -69.51 17.84
N VAL A 164 -36.50 -69.30 18.19
CA VAL A 164 -35.76 -70.19 19.09
C VAL A 164 -36.42 -70.24 20.48
N HIS A 165 -36.83 -69.10 21.03
CA HIS A 165 -37.54 -69.05 22.31
C HIS A 165 -38.90 -69.76 22.26
N VAL A 166 -39.69 -69.58 21.21
CA VAL A 166 -40.98 -70.26 21.05
C VAL A 166 -40.80 -71.79 20.93
N VAL A 167 -39.79 -72.24 20.18
CA VAL A 167 -39.48 -73.68 20.07
C VAL A 167 -39.11 -74.25 21.44
N ASN A 168 -38.24 -73.57 22.19
CA ASN A 168 -37.86 -74.01 23.54
C ASN A 168 -39.05 -74.04 24.51
N LEU A 169 -39.92 -73.03 24.50
CA LEU A 169 -41.14 -73.01 25.33
C LEU A 169 -42.09 -74.16 24.95
N THR A 170 -42.23 -74.45 23.66
CA THR A 170 -43.08 -75.54 23.16
C THR A 170 -42.51 -76.91 23.56
N LEU A 171 -41.19 -77.07 23.48
CA LEU A 171 -40.51 -78.29 23.91
C LEU A 171 -40.68 -78.51 25.41
N GLN A 172 -40.48 -77.48 26.24
CA GLN A 172 -40.72 -77.55 27.69
C GLN A 172 -42.19 -77.88 28.03
N ALA A 173 -43.15 -77.28 27.31
CA ALA A 173 -44.56 -77.60 27.50
C ALA A 173 -44.88 -79.05 27.12
N THR A 174 -44.25 -79.57 26.05
CA THR A 174 -44.41 -80.95 25.60
C THR A 174 -43.75 -81.93 26.56
N GLU A 175 -42.54 -81.64 27.05
CA GLU A 175 -41.86 -82.42 28.10
C GLU A 175 -42.73 -82.54 29.35
N LYS A 176 -43.35 -81.43 29.79
CA LYS A 176 -44.25 -81.42 30.93
C LYS A 176 -45.52 -82.26 30.69
N LEU A 177 -46.14 -82.12 29.51
CA LEU A 177 -47.33 -82.90 29.14
C LEU A 177 -47.02 -84.41 29.02
N VAL A 178 -45.88 -84.76 28.39
CA VAL A 178 -45.43 -86.15 28.26
C VAL A 178 -45.10 -86.72 29.63
N GLY A 179 -44.36 -85.99 30.47
CA GLY A 179 -44.06 -86.40 31.85
C GLY A 179 -45.34 -86.70 32.65
N GLU A 180 -46.37 -85.86 32.51
CA GLU A 180 -47.67 -86.05 33.16
C GLU A 180 -48.49 -87.22 32.55
N SER A 181 -48.37 -87.45 31.23
CA SER A 181 -49.02 -88.59 30.56
C SER A 181 -48.35 -89.94 30.84
N VAL A 182 -47.03 -89.96 31.04
CA VAL A 182 -46.25 -91.17 31.36
C VAL A 182 -46.51 -91.61 32.81
N ASP A 183 -46.84 -90.70 33.72
CA ASP A 183 -47.27 -91.03 35.09
C ASP A 183 -48.76 -91.40 35.20
N SER A 184 -49.54 -91.28 34.12
CA SER A 184 -50.93 -91.73 34.14
C SER A 184 -51.01 -93.24 34.36
N GLU A 185 -51.95 -93.69 35.20
CA GLU A 185 -52.22 -95.12 35.51
C GLU A 185 -52.24 -96.03 34.26
N ARG A 186 -52.54 -95.47 33.09
CA ARG A 186 -52.59 -96.17 31.81
C ARG A 186 -51.23 -96.75 31.41
N SER A 187 -50.12 -96.09 31.72
CA SER A 187 -48.77 -96.60 31.43
C SER A 187 -48.36 -97.72 32.40
N ARG A 188 -48.79 -97.67 33.67
CA ARG A 188 -48.57 -98.75 34.64
C ARG A 188 -49.36 -100.01 34.26
N LYS A 189 -50.63 -99.86 33.89
CA LYS A 189 -51.46 -100.97 33.39
C LYS A 189 -50.87 -101.68 32.17
N LEU A 190 -50.26 -100.93 31.24
CA LEU A 190 -49.62 -101.51 30.06
C LEU A 190 -48.30 -102.23 30.40
N ILE A 191 -47.57 -101.79 31.42
CA ILE A 191 -46.38 -102.49 31.92
C ILE A 191 -46.78 -103.77 32.64
N ASP A 192 -47.82 -103.71 33.47
CA ASP A 192 -48.34 -104.88 34.18
C ASP A 192 -48.86 -105.94 33.20
N GLU A 193 -49.60 -105.57 32.15
CA GLU A 193 -50.03 -106.50 31.08
C GLU A 193 -48.85 -107.10 30.30
N PHE A 194 -47.75 -106.37 30.12
CA PHE A 194 -46.56 -106.87 29.42
C PHE A 194 -45.76 -107.84 30.29
N ILE A 195 -45.64 -107.55 31.59
CA ILE A 195 -44.98 -108.46 32.55
C ILE A 195 -45.81 -109.74 32.70
N GLU A 196 -47.13 -109.63 32.76
CA GLU A 196 -48.04 -110.78 32.83
C GLU A 196 -47.96 -111.65 31.56
N GLN A 197 -47.81 -111.05 30.36
CA GLN A 197 -47.60 -111.83 29.13
C GLN A 197 -46.23 -112.51 29.03
N VAL A 198 -45.17 -111.95 29.63
CA VAL A 198 -43.83 -112.55 29.61
C VAL A 198 -43.66 -113.62 30.69
N GLU A 199 -44.35 -113.48 31.84
CA GLU A 199 -44.33 -114.48 32.92
C GLU A 199 -45.13 -115.75 32.58
N VAL A 200 -46.12 -115.66 31.69
CA VAL A 200 -46.90 -116.81 31.20
C VAL A 200 -46.17 -117.61 30.09
N ALA A 201 -45.00 -117.16 29.63
CA ALA A 201 -44.21 -117.80 28.57
C ALA A 201 -42.96 -118.57 29.05
N GLY A 202 -42.83 -118.84 30.36
CA GLY A 202 -41.78 -119.69 30.95
C GLY A 202 -42.33 -120.82 31.81
#